data_AF-A0A661WQS2-F1
#
_entry.id   AF-A0A661WQS2-F1
#
_cell.length_a   1.000
_cell.length_b   1.000
_cell.length_c   1.000
_cell.angle_alpha   90.00
_cell.angle_beta   90.00
_cell.angle_gamma   90.00
#
_symmetry.space_group_name_H-M   'P 1'
#
loop_
_entity.id
_entity.type
_entity.pdbx_description
1 polymer ?
#
loop_
_entity_poly.entity_id
_entity_poly.type
_entity_poly.pdbx_seq_one_letter_code
_entity_poly.pdbx_strand_id
1 'polypeptide(L)'
;MKSKKEEILDSILLKMLSGITFEAVKLLVEDKEIHNLQDYANVVSIKRLNFNDHGPVHMKTVAINAVKMADLLNEAGIKLNLESEGIGSFEDSKTAIVIAAYIHDIGMTIGRQNHEKNALIIAYPILNRLLKKLYPSDFRKVVIMRSLITECIVGHMATQKIHSLEAGVILVADGCDMEKGRARIPMMINTASRVGDIHKYSASE
;
A
#
# COMPACT_ATOMS: atom_id res chain seq x y z
N MET A 1 8.43 10.46 14.31
CA MET A 1 7.25 11.23 14.81
C MET A 1 6.49 11.61 13.58
N LYS A 2 5.19 11.28 13.53
CA LYS A 2 4.37 11.52 12.33
C LYS A 2 4.27 13.01 12.05
N SER A 3 4.28 13.37 10.77
CA SER A 3 3.96 14.72 10.32
C SER A 3 2.46 15.00 10.46
N LYS A 4 2.08 16.29 10.53
CA LYS A 4 0.66 16.69 10.55
C LYS A 4 -0.13 16.15 9.35
N LYS A 5 0.52 16.01 8.19
CA LYS A 5 -0.11 15.45 6.98
C LYS A 5 -0.44 13.97 7.18
N GLU A 6 0.47 13.21 7.76
CA GLU A 6 0.23 11.80 8.08
C GLU A 6 -0.92 11.62 9.08
N GLU A 7 -0.98 12.43 10.13
CA GLU A 7 -2.06 12.37 11.13
C GLU A 7 -3.43 12.67 10.50
N ILE A 8 -3.49 13.62 9.57
CA ILE A 8 -4.72 13.93 8.81
C ILE A 8 -5.13 12.73 7.94
N LEU A 9 -4.19 12.09 7.23
CA LEU A 9 -4.48 10.92 6.40
C LEU A 9 -4.92 9.72 7.22
N ASP A 10 -4.27 9.47 8.37
CA ASP A 10 -4.69 8.43 9.32
C ASP A 10 -6.14 8.68 9.80
N SER A 11 -6.47 9.94 10.13
CA SER A 11 -7.83 10.32 10.54
C SER A 11 -8.86 10.14 9.42
N ILE A 12 -8.52 10.49 8.18
CA ILE A 12 -9.39 10.29 7.01
C ILE A 12 -9.65 8.79 6.82
N LEU A 13 -8.59 7.99 6.79
CA LEU A 13 -8.69 6.55 6.56
C LEU A 13 -9.55 5.88 7.64
N LEU A 14 -9.33 6.19 8.92
CA LEU A 14 -10.12 5.63 10.01
C LEU A 14 -11.61 6.03 9.95
N LYS A 15 -11.94 7.25 9.51
CA LYS A 15 -13.34 7.70 9.37
C LYS A 15 -14.11 7.00 8.27
N MET A 16 -13.41 6.42 7.29
CA MET A 16 -14.02 5.70 6.17
C MET A 16 -14.35 4.24 6.50
N LEU A 17 -13.87 3.74 7.64
CA LEU A 17 -13.82 2.32 7.93
C LEU A 17 -14.67 1.96 9.15
N SER A 18 -15.14 0.72 9.16
CA SER A 18 -15.86 0.12 10.29
C SER A 18 -15.39 -1.33 10.48
N GLY A 19 -15.88 -1.97 11.55
CA GLY A 19 -15.68 -3.38 11.84
C GLY A 19 -14.21 -3.83 11.83
N ILE A 20 -13.94 -4.97 11.19
CA ILE A 20 -12.60 -5.58 11.20
C ILE A 20 -11.61 -4.76 10.37
N THR A 21 -12.08 -4.06 9.33
CA THR A 21 -11.21 -3.21 8.51
C THR A 21 -10.71 -2.01 9.32
N PHE A 22 -11.58 -1.42 10.16
CA PHE A 22 -11.20 -0.34 11.07
C PHE A 22 -10.15 -0.81 12.08
N GLU A 23 -10.36 -1.97 12.71
CA GLU A 23 -9.40 -2.53 13.67
C GLU A 23 -8.05 -2.85 13.00
N ALA A 24 -8.06 -3.33 11.76
CA ALA A 24 -6.84 -3.55 10.98
C ALA A 24 -6.05 -2.24 10.80
N VAL A 25 -6.71 -1.17 10.35
CA VAL A 25 -6.04 0.13 10.15
C VAL A 25 -5.56 0.73 11.47
N LYS A 26 -6.33 0.62 12.55
CA LYS A 26 -5.89 1.08 13.87
C LYS A 26 -4.59 0.41 14.29
N LEU A 27 -4.51 -0.92 14.14
CA LEU A 27 -3.30 -1.68 14.43
C LEU A 27 -2.12 -1.25 13.55
N LEU A 28 -2.35 -0.97 12.25
CA LEU A 28 -1.30 -0.46 11.34
C LEU A 28 -0.81 0.94 11.73
N VAL A 29 -1.73 1.83 12.10
CA VAL A 29 -1.46 3.22 12.48
C VAL A 29 -0.65 3.30 13.77
N GLU A 30 -0.92 2.42 14.74
CA GLU A 30 -0.23 2.35 16.03
C GLU A 30 1.12 1.61 15.96
N ASP A 31 1.42 0.96 14.83
CA ASP A 31 2.59 0.12 14.68
C ASP A 31 3.88 0.92 14.41
N LYS A 32 4.77 0.92 15.41
CA LYS A 32 6.06 1.62 15.33
C LYS A 32 6.99 1.03 14.28
N GLU A 33 6.96 -0.27 14.04
CA GLU A 33 7.82 -0.91 13.05
C GLU A 33 7.41 -0.47 11.64
N ILE A 34 6.11 -0.52 11.34
CA ILE A 34 5.56 -0.08 10.04
C ILE A 34 5.90 1.41 9.80
N HIS A 35 5.69 2.28 10.79
CA HIS A 35 6.01 3.70 10.63
C HIS A 35 7.49 3.94 10.30
N ASN A 36 8.42 3.29 11.01
CA ASN A 36 9.85 3.46 10.75
C ASN A 36 10.27 2.86 9.39
N LEU A 37 9.65 1.78 8.95
CA LEU A 37 9.88 1.21 7.62
C LEU A 37 9.42 2.17 6.51
N GLN A 38 8.24 2.77 6.65
CA GLN A 38 7.74 3.77 5.71
C GLN A 38 8.64 5.01 5.66
N ASP A 39 9.07 5.53 6.81
CA ASP A 39 9.99 6.67 6.88
C ASP A 39 11.33 6.35 6.20
N TYR A 40 11.88 5.17 6.47
CA TYR A 40 13.16 4.76 5.90
C TYR A 40 13.06 4.45 4.41
N ALA A 41 11.95 3.87 3.92
CA ALA A 41 11.65 3.71 2.50
C ALA A 41 11.73 5.06 1.78
N ASN A 42 11.19 6.11 2.40
CA ASN A 42 11.26 7.46 1.84
C ASN A 42 12.68 8.03 1.80
N VAL A 43 13.46 7.82 2.87
CA VAL A 43 14.87 8.24 2.92
C VAL A 43 15.67 7.58 1.80
N VAL A 44 15.50 6.27 1.59
CA VAL A 44 16.18 5.55 0.52
C VAL A 44 15.71 6.05 -0.84
N SER A 45 14.40 6.20 -1.04
CA SER A 45 13.85 6.67 -2.31
C SER A 45 14.34 8.08 -2.69
N ILE A 46 14.10 9.06 -1.83
CA ILE A 46 14.39 10.47 -2.15
C ILE A 46 15.87 10.76 -2.02
N LYS A 47 16.48 10.50 -0.86
CA LYS A 47 17.84 10.98 -0.57
C LYS A 47 18.90 10.12 -1.23
N ARG A 48 18.73 8.80 -1.25
CA ARG A 48 19.74 7.88 -1.79
C ARG A 48 19.59 7.68 -3.29
N LEU A 49 18.36 7.47 -3.78
CA LEU A 49 18.12 7.08 -5.17
C LEU A 49 17.63 8.23 -6.07
N ASN A 50 17.20 9.36 -5.49
CA ASN A 50 16.59 10.48 -6.21
C ASN A 50 15.32 10.09 -6.98
N PHE A 51 14.50 9.21 -6.39
CA PHE A 51 13.13 8.92 -6.82
C PHE A 51 12.11 9.73 -6.02
N ASN A 52 10.85 9.67 -6.44
CA ASN A 52 9.74 10.34 -5.75
C ASN A 52 9.45 9.71 -4.37
N ASP A 53 8.51 10.31 -3.63
CA ASP A 53 8.06 9.82 -2.32
C ASP A 53 7.56 8.37 -2.44
N HIS A 54 8.20 7.47 -1.69
CA HIS A 54 7.75 6.10 -1.42
C HIS A 54 7.59 5.93 0.10
N GLY A 55 7.14 7.00 0.76
CA GLY A 55 7.08 7.16 2.20
C GLY A 55 5.68 6.98 2.79
N PRO A 56 5.50 7.38 4.07
CA PRO A 56 4.23 7.18 4.78
C PRO A 56 3.07 7.95 4.14
N VAL A 57 3.31 9.15 3.61
CA VAL A 57 2.25 9.97 2.98
C VAL A 57 1.74 9.29 1.71
N HIS A 58 2.65 8.80 0.87
CA HIS A 58 2.33 8.02 -0.32
C HIS A 58 1.48 6.79 0.04
N MET A 59 2.00 5.87 0.86
CA MET A 59 1.29 4.62 1.18
C MET A 59 -0.08 4.85 1.83
N LYS A 60 -0.23 5.88 2.67
CA LYS A 60 -1.53 6.27 3.26
C LYS A 60 -2.51 6.80 2.20
N THR A 61 -2.02 7.55 1.22
CA THR A 61 -2.87 8.06 0.14
C THR A 61 -3.32 6.90 -0.77
N VAL A 62 -2.41 5.98 -1.10
CA VAL A 62 -2.75 4.74 -1.83
C VAL A 62 -3.79 3.93 -1.06
N ALA A 63 -3.65 3.78 0.25
CA ALA A 63 -4.64 3.09 1.08
C ALA A 63 -6.04 3.76 1.03
N ILE A 64 -6.11 5.09 1.08
CA ILE A 64 -7.37 5.83 0.94
C ILE A 64 -7.98 5.61 -0.46
N ASN A 65 -7.17 5.70 -1.52
CA ASN A 65 -7.61 5.47 -2.89
C ASN A 65 -8.15 4.03 -3.07
N ALA A 66 -7.43 3.05 -2.53
CA ALA A 66 -7.77 1.65 -2.62
C ALA A 66 -9.10 1.33 -1.90
N VAL A 67 -9.34 1.92 -0.72
CA VAL A 67 -10.62 1.79 -0.01
C VAL A 67 -11.76 2.39 -0.84
N LYS A 68 -11.59 3.60 -1.40
CA LYS A 68 -12.61 4.22 -2.27
C LYS A 68 -12.93 3.36 -3.49
N MET A 69 -11.91 2.79 -4.13
CA MET A 69 -12.09 1.93 -5.30
C MET A 69 -12.83 0.64 -4.94
N ALA A 70 -12.48 0.01 -3.81
CA ALA A 70 -13.19 -1.17 -3.32
C ALA A 70 -14.67 -0.86 -3.04
N ASP A 71 -14.97 0.29 -2.45
CA ASP A 71 -16.34 0.75 -2.21
C ASP A 71 -17.11 0.97 -3.51
N LEU A 72 -16.51 1.64 -4.50
CA LEU A 72 -17.14 1.85 -5.81
C LEU A 72 -17.44 0.53 -6.53
N LEU A 73 -16.55 -0.46 -6.45
CA LEU A 73 -16.80 -1.79 -7.01
C LEU A 73 -17.99 -2.48 -6.33
N ASN A 74 -18.03 -2.45 -5.00
CA ASN A 74 -19.11 -3.02 -4.22
C ASN A 74 -20.46 -2.33 -4.48
N GLU A 75 -20.48 -1.00 -4.56
CA GLU A 75 -21.67 -0.20 -4.94
C GLU A 75 -22.18 -0.55 -6.34
N ALA A 76 -21.26 -0.87 -7.27
CA ALA A 76 -21.60 -1.35 -8.60
C ALA A 76 -22.03 -2.84 -8.65
N GLY A 77 -22.06 -3.53 -7.51
CA GLY A 77 -22.40 -4.96 -7.41
C GLY A 77 -21.30 -5.90 -7.93
N ILE A 78 -20.07 -5.40 -8.10
CA ILE A 78 -18.91 -6.19 -8.52
C ILE A 78 -18.30 -6.84 -7.26
N LYS A 79 -18.42 -8.17 -7.18
CA LYS A 79 -17.82 -8.94 -6.08
C LYS A 79 -16.32 -9.07 -6.26
N LEU A 80 -15.58 -8.85 -5.18
CA LEU A 80 -14.14 -9.13 -5.11
C LEU A 80 -13.87 -10.64 -4.98
N ASN A 81 -12.62 -11.07 -5.12
CA ASN A 81 -12.31 -12.50 -5.23
C ASN A 81 -12.74 -13.29 -4.01
N LEU A 82 -12.43 -12.85 -2.79
CA LEU A 82 -12.82 -13.59 -1.58
C LEU A 82 -14.34 -13.81 -1.48
N GLU A 83 -15.13 -12.84 -1.93
CA GLU A 83 -16.59 -12.93 -1.96
C GLU A 83 -17.08 -13.88 -3.05
N SER A 84 -16.56 -13.71 -4.26
CA SER A 84 -16.95 -14.51 -5.43
C SER A 84 -16.59 -15.99 -5.27
N GLU A 85 -15.52 -16.27 -4.52
CA GLU A 85 -15.01 -17.62 -4.23
C GLU A 85 -15.65 -18.24 -2.97
N GLY A 86 -16.52 -17.49 -2.25
CA GLY A 86 -17.20 -17.98 -1.05
C GLY A 86 -16.27 -18.17 0.16
N ILE A 87 -15.13 -17.47 0.19
CA ILE A 87 -14.10 -17.59 1.23
C ILE A 87 -14.28 -16.53 2.33
N GLY A 88 -14.64 -15.32 1.95
CA GLY A 88 -14.72 -14.17 2.86
C GLY A 88 -15.81 -13.18 2.43
N SER A 89 -16.02 -12.17 3.25
CA SER A 89 -16.92 -11.06 2.95
C SER A 89 -16.22 -9.94 2.17
N PHE A 90 -16.99 -8.99 1.65
CA PHE A 90 -16.46 -7.73 1.12
C PHE A 90 -15.51 -7.05 2.12
N GLU A 91 -15.86 -7.11 3.40
CA GLU A 91 -15.06 -6.52 4.48
C GLU A 91 -13.71 -7.23 4.65
N ASP A 92 -13.65 -8.55 4.44
CA ASP A 92 -12.39 -9.29 4.40
C ASP A 92 -11.54 -8.85 3.19
N SER A 93 -12.12 -8.72 1.99
CA SER A 93 -11.39 -8.22 0.81
C SER A 93 -10.88 -6.80 1.02
N LYS A 94 -11.72 -5.90 1.57
CA LYS A 94 -11.33 -4.53 1.90
C LYS A 94 -10.21 -4.49 2.94
N THR A 95 -10.24 -5.39 3.92
CA THR A 95 -9.17 -5.56 4.92
C THR A 95 -7.85 -5.97 4.25
N ALA A 96 -7.88 -6.92 3.31
CA ALA A 96 -6.69 -7.31 2.57
C ALA A 96 -6.13 -6.14 1.73
N ILE A 97 -7.01 -5.44 1.01
CA ILE A 97 -6.67 -4.28 0.19
C ILE A 97 -5.99 -3.19 1.03
N VAL A 98 -6.61 -2.76 2.13
CA VAL A 98 -6.06 -1.65 2.93
C VAL A 98 -4.75 -2.02 3.60
N ILE A 99 -4.59 -3.26 4.08
CA ILE A 99 -3.33 -3.74 4.65
C ILE A 99 -2.25 -3.73 3.58
N ALA A 100 -2.53 -4.29 2.39
CA ALA A 100 -1.57 -4.33 1.28
C ALA A 100 -1.13 -2.91 0.89
N ALA A 101 -2.09 -2.02 0.60
CA ALA A 101 -1.81 -0.64 0.21
C ALA A 101 -0.92 0.10 1.22
N TYR A 102 -1.20 -0.08 2.52
CA TYR A 102 -0.51 0.62 3.60
C TYR A 102 0.96 0.19 3.76
N ILE A 103 1.35 -0.99 3.25
CA ILE A 103 2.72 -1.51 3.40
C ILE A 103 3.38 -1.93 2.08
N HIS A 104 2.75 -1.71 0.93
CA HIS A 104 3.19 -2.29 -0.34
C HIS A 104 4.63 -1.92 -0.72
N ASP A 105 5.05 -0.71 -0.34
CA ASP A 105 6.32 -0.11 -0.74
C ASP A 105 7.47 -0.28 0.27
N ILE A 106 7.26 -0.98 1.38
CA ILE A 106 8.30 -1.11 2.42
C ILE A 106 9.59 -1.78 1.91
N GLY A 107 9.54 -2.47 0.78
CA GLY A 107 10.73 -3.00 0.09
C GLY A 107 11.70 -1.93 -0.40
N MET A 108 11.24 -0.68 -0.58
CA MET A 108 12.09 0.48 -0.93
C MET A 108 13.12 0.79 0.15
N THR A 109 12.96 0.30 1.38
CA THR A 109 13.99 0.34 2.43
C THR A 109 15.31 -0.34 2.02
N ILE A 110 15.25 -1.31 1.11
CA ILE A 110 16.41 -2.03 0.58
C ILE A 110 16.92 -1.35 -0.69
N GLY A 111 16.03 -1.02 -1.62
CA GLY A 111 16.35 -0.35 -2.88
C GLY A 111 15.23 -0.53 -3.91
N ARG A 112 15.38 0.06 -5.10
CA ARG A 112 14.34 0.07 -6.13
C ARG A 112 14.13 -1.28 -6.84
N GLN A 113 15.21 -2.02 -7.06
CA GLN A 113 15.14 -3.25 -7.83
C GLN A 113 14.39 -4.34 -7.05
N ASN A 114 13.34 -4.89 -7.65
CA ASN A 114 12.48 -5.92 -7.05
C ASN A 114 11.89 -5.50 -5.69
N HIS A 115 11.65 -4.21 -5.46
CA HIS A 115 11.13 -3.73 -4.18
C HIS A 115 9.79 -4.38 -3.82
N GLU A 116 8.96 -4.71 -4.81
CA GLU A 116 7.71 -5.45 -4.63
C GLU A 116 7.91 -6.86 -4.02
N LYS A 117 9.01 -7.55 -4.40
CA LYS A 117 9.35 -8.87 -3.85
C LYS A 117 10.07 -8.75 -2.52
N ASN A 118 10.97 -7.77 -2.38
CA ASN A 118 11.68 -7.50 -1.15
C ASN A 118 10.72 -7.08 -0.02
N ALA A 119 9.63 -6.37 -0.37
CA ALA A 119 8.57 -6.01 0.56
C ALA A 119 7.99 -7.25 1.26
N LEU A 120 7.89 -8.40 0.58
CA LEU A 120 7.37 -9.63 1.19
C LEU A 120 8.21 -10.14 2.36
N ILE A 121 9.53 -10.06 2.24
CA ILE A 121 10.46 -10.52 3.29
C ILE A 121 10.22 -9.71 4.58
N ILE A 122 10.02 -8.40 4.43
CA ILE A 122 9.77 -7.47 5.53
C ILE A 122 8.32 -7.60 6.04
N ALA A 123 7.35 -7.73 5.13
CA ALA A 123 5.93 -7.76 5.45
C ALA A 123 5.53 -9.06 6.15
N TYR A 124 6.15 -10.21 5.83
CA TYR A 124 5.71 -11.51 6.35
C TYR A 124 5.59 -11.59 7.89
N PRO A 125 6.60 -11.19 8.70
CA PRO A 125 6.46 -11.18 10.15
C PRO A 125 5.36 -10.22 10.63
N ILE A 126 5.20 -9.07 9.98
CA ILE A 126 4.17 -8.06 10.28
C ILE A 126 2.77 -8.63 10.02
N LEU A 127 2.54 -9.20 8.83
CA LEU A 127 1.27 -9.81 8.45
C LEU A 127 0.92 -10.98 9.37
N ASN A 128 1.90 -11.81 9.73
CA ASN A 128 1.67 -12.96 10.61
C ASN A 128 1.18 -12.53 12.00
N ARG A 129 1.76 -11.48 12.59
CA ARG A 129 1.32 -10.98 13.91
C ARG A 129 0.04 -10.15 13.83
N LEU A 130 -0.18 -9.40 12.75
CA LEU A 130 -1.38 -8.60 12.54
C LEU A 130 -2.61 -9.48 12.32
N LEU A 131 -2.55 -10.43 11.38
CA LEU A 131 -3.69 -11.26 11.01
C LEU A 131 -4.11 -12.19 12.15
N LYS A 132 -3.18 -12.67 12.98
CA LYS A 132 -3.52 -13.45 14.20
C LYS A 132 -4.31 -12.64 15.23
N LYS A 133 -4.10 -11.32 15.30
CA LYS A 133 -4.89 -10.45 16.17
C LYS A 133 -6.28 -10.19 15.59
N LEU A 134 -6.37 -10.02 14.27
CA LEU A 134 -7.64 -9.77 13.58
C LEU A 134 -8.55 -11.01 13.54
N TYR A 135 -7.97 -12.19 13.33
CA TYR A 135 -8.71 -13.45 13.16
C TYR A 135 -8.20 -14.52 14.13
N PRO A 136 -8.33 -14.32 15.46
CA PRO A 136 -7.72 -15.20 16.47
C PRO A 136 -8.27 -16.64 16.45
N SER A 137 -9.52 -16.80 16.02
CA SER A 137 -10.21 -18.10 16.00
C SER A 137 -10.34 -18.71 14.60
N ASP A 138 -9.82 -18.05 13.56
CA ASP A 138 -9.95 -18.50 12.17
C ASP A 138 -8.59 -18.61 11.50
N PHE A 139 -7.89 -19.70 11.80
CA PHE A 139 -6.57 -19.97 11.23
C PHE A 139 -6.59 -20.07 9.71
N ARG A 140 -7.68 -20.60 9.13
CA ARG A 140 -7.83 -20.71 7.68
C ARG A 140 -7.86 -19.31 7.05
N LYS A 141 -8.62 -18.38 7.63
CA LYS A 141 -8.68 -17.00 7.16
C LYS A 141 -7.34 -16.28 7.30
N VAL A 142 -6.61 -16.47 8.40
CA VAL A 142 -5.24 -15.94 8.54
C VAL A 142 -4.33 -16.36 7.37
N VAL A 143 -4.37 -17.64 6.99
CA VAL A 143 -3.55 -18.17 5.89
C VAL A 143 -3.94 -17.56 4.55
N ILE A 144 -5.24 -17.53 4.24
CA ILE A 144 -5.75 -17.04 2.95
C ILE A 144 -5.53 -15.53 2.81
N MET A 145 -5.88 -14.75 3.84
CA MET A 145 -5.68 -13.30 3.85
C MET A 145 -4.21 -12.94 3.61
N ARG A 146 -3.27 -13.66 4.24
CA ARG A 146 -1.84 -13.44 4.01
C ARG A 146 -1.44 -13.68 2.56
N SER A 147 -1.96 -14.73 1.93
CA SER A 147 -1.70 -15.03 0.52
C SER A 147 -2.25 -13.95 -0.41
N LEU A 148 -3.48 -13.50 -0.19
CA LEU A 148 -4.08 -12.42 -0.99
C LEU A 148 -3.33 -11.09 -0.82
N ILE A 149 -3.03 -10.69 0.42
CA ILE A 149 -2.24 -9.49 0.69
C ILE A 149 -0.86 -9.57 0.02
N THR A 150 -0.24 -10.75 0.01
CA THR A 150 1.04 -10.98 -0.67
C THR A 150 0.91 -10.76 -2.18
N GLU A 151 -0.14 -11.31 -2.82
CA GLU A 151 -0.40 -11.06 -4.24
C GLU A 151 -0.56 -9.57 -4.53
N CYS A 152 -1.38 -8.87 -3.73
CA CYS A 152 -1.58 -7.44 -3.84
C CYS A 152 -0.27 -6.65 -3.76
N ILE A 153 0.61 -6.99 -2.80
CA ILE A 153 1.91 -6.33 -2.63
C ILE A 153 2.83 -6.61 -3.83
N VAL A 154 2.96 -7.84 -4.32
CA VAL A 154 3.87 -8.08 -5.45
C VAL A 154 3.31 -7.55 -6.77
N GLY A 155 1.98 -7.50 -6.89
CA GLY A 155 1.29 -7.10 -8.12
C GLY A 155 1.30 -5.60 -8.41
N HIS A 156 1.59 -4.73 -7.42
CA HIS A 156 1.34 -3.28 -7.56
C HIS A 156 2.10 -2.61 -8.70
N MET A 157 3.31 -3.07 -9.05
CA MET A 157 4.13 -2.50 -10.13
C MET A 157 3.82 -3.04 -11.53
N ALA A 158 2.84 -3.95 -11.67
CA ALA A 158 2.55 -4.65 -12.92
C ALA A 158 3.76 -5.39 -13.56
N THR A 159 4.81 -5.68 -12.79
CA THR A 159 5.99 -6.44 -13.25
C THR A 159 5.70 -7.94 -13.39
N GLN A 160 4.57 -8.39 -12.85
CA GLN A 160 4.04 -9.74 -12.99
C GLN A 160 2.52 -9.71 -13.15
N LYS A 161 1.97 -10.80 -13.66
CA LYS A 161 0.52 -10.98 -13.80
C LYS A 161 -0.15 -11.06 -12.43
N ILE A 162 -1.23 -10.32 -12.26
CA ILE A 162 -2.16 -10.41 -11.12
C ILE A 162 -3.36 -11.29 -11.48
N HIS A 163 -4.00 -11.88 -10.48
CA HIS A 163 -5.05 -12.87 -10.60
C HIS A 163 -6.29 -12.56 -9.74
N SER A 164 -6.25 -11.52 -8.91
CA SER A 164 -7.40 -11.02 -8.14
C SER A 164 -7.76 -9.57 -8.49
N LEU A 165 -9.04 -9.23 -8.31
CA LEU A 165 -9.52 -7.84 -8.37
C LEU A 165 -8.90 -6.99 -7.27
N GLU A 166 -8.67 -7.56 -6.09
CA GLU A 166 -8.00 -6.90 -4.96
C GLU A 166 -6.59 -6.44 -5.35
N ALA A 167 -5.80 -7.29 -6.01
CA ALA A 167 -4.48 -6.89 -6.50
C ALA A 167 -4.57 -5.81 -7.60
N GLY A 168 -5.61 -5.88 -8.44
CA GLY A 168 -5.90 -4.85 -9.45
C GLY A 168 -6.25 -3.50 -8.82
N VAL A 169 -7.00 -3.49 -7.73
CA VAL A 169 -7.33 -2.28 -6.96
C VAL A 169 -6.05 -1.60 -6.46
N ILE A 170 -5.06 -2.36 -5.95
CA ILE A 170 -3.80 -1.78 -5.47
C ILE A 170 -3.02 -1.13 -6.61
N LEU A 171 -2.89 -1.82 -7.75
CA LEU A 171 -2.19 -1.29 -8.92
C LEU A 171 -2.79 0.05 -9.37
N VAL A 172 -4.12 0.12 -9.50
CA VAL A 172 -4.80 1.35 -9.93
C VAL A 172 -4.72 2.44 -8.85
N ALA A 173 -4.89 2.08 -7.57
CA ALA A 173 -4.81 3.02 -6.46
C ALA A 173 -3.43 3.67 -6.33
N ASP A 174 -2.37 2.89 -6.56
CA ASP A 174 -0.98 3.36 -6.59
C ASP A 174 -0.74 4.30 -7.77
N GLY A 175 -1.13 3.91 -8.98
CA GLY A 175 -1.05 4.75 -10.17
C GLY A 175 -1.81 6.08 -10.05
N CYS A 176 -2.92 6.11 -9.32
CA CYS A 176 -3.67 7.35 -9.04
C CYS A 176 -2.95 8.31 -8.06
N ASP A 177 -1.95 7.86 -7.29
CA ASP A 177 -1.17 8.74 -6.41
C ASP A 177 -0.09 9.54 -7.18
N MET A 178 0.04 9.37 -8.50
CA MET A 178 1.02 10.06 -9.34
C MET A 178 0.67 11.51 -9.74
N GLU A 179 -0.09 12.23 -8.90
CA GLU A 179 -0.51 13.63 -9.12
C GLU A 179 0.66 14.64 -9.29
N LYS A 180 0.43 15.64 -10.16
CA LYS A 180 1.41 16.53 -10.83
C LYS A 180 2.45 17.28 -9.94
N GLY A 181 2.29 17.27 -8.61
CA GLY A 181 3.18 17.97 -7.68
C GLY A 181 4.34 17.14 -7.13
N ARG A 182 4.17 15.81 -6.95
CA ARG A 182 5.15 14.96 -6.26
C ARG A 182 6.35 14.58 -7.13
N ALA A 183 6.16 14.50 -8.44
CA ALA A 183 7.24 14.27 -9.41
C ALA A 183 8.35 15.33 -9.37
N ARG A 184 8.07 16.51 -8.80
CA ARG A 184 8.99 17.65 -8.76
C ARG A 184 9.87 17.70 -7.51
N ILE A 185 9.58 16.93 -6.46
CA ILE A 185 10.34 16.95 -5.20
C ILE A 185 11.84 16.66 -5.44
N PRO A 186 12.21 15.62 -6.22
CA PRO A 186 13.63 15.37 -6.50
C PRO A 186 14.28 16.49 -7.32
N MET A 187 13.55 17.15 -8.22
CA MET A 187 14.06 18.27 -9.03
C MET A 187 14.30 19.53 -8.20
N MET A 188 13.49 19.78 -7.17
CA MET A 188 13.67 20.94 -6.28
C MET A 188 14.86 20.78 -5.33
N ILE A 189 15.22 19.53 -5.00
CA ILE A 189 16.31 19.23 -4.07
C ILE A 189 17.66 19.15 -4.80
N ASN A 190 17.66 18.90 -6.12
CA ASN A 190 18.86 18.55 -6.88
C ASN A 190 19.17 19.59 -7.97
N THR A 191 20.23 20.38 -7.78
CA THR A 191 20.66 21.48 -8.67
C THR A 191 21.65 21.08 -9.77
N ALA A 192 21.95 19.79 -9.94
CA ALA A 192 22.94 19.30 -10.90
C ALA A 192 22.31 18.56 -12.10
N SER A 193 22.76 18.90 -13.31
CA SER A 193 22.31 18.31 -14.59
C SER A 193 22.68 16.82 -14.72
N ARG A 194 21.78 15.98 -15.26
CA ARG A 194 22.01 14.55 -15.49
C ARG A 194 21.35 14.01 -16.78
N VAL A 195 21.85 12.86 -17.21
CA VAL A 195 21.41 12.06 -18.38
C VAL A 195 19.94 11.64 -18.23
N GLY A 196 19.16 11.89 -19.27
CA GLY A 196 17.70 11.72 -19.27
C GLY A 196 17.27 10.26 -19.35
N ASP A 197 16.52 9.82 -18.35
CA ASP A 197 15.72 8.60 -18.38
C ASP A 197 14.25 9.01 -18.45
N ILE A 198 13.59 8.72 -19.56
CA ILE A 198 12.20 9.14 -19.81
C ILE A 198 11.21 8.57 -18.79
N HIS A 199 11.54 7.47 -18.10
CA HIS A 199 10.69 6.89 -17.04
C HIS A 199 10.86 7.61 -15.70
N LYS A 200 11.85 8.52 -15.60
CA LYS A 200 11.99 9.49 -14.50
C LYS A 200 11.08 10.71 -14.67
N TYR A 201 10.55 10.95 -15.87
CA TYR A 201 9.84 12.18 -16.25
C TYR A 201 8.36 11.98 -16.59
N SER A 202 7.74 10.88 -16.17
CA SER A 202 6.33 10.55 -16.45
C SER A 202 5.34 11.44 -15.68
N ALA A 203 5.36 12.76 -15.95
CA ALA A 203 4.29 13.76 -15.77
C ALA A 203 4.81 15.17 -16.10
N SER A 204 5.72 15.32 -17.08
CA SER A 204 6.15 16.64 -17.57
C SER A 204 5.36 17.12 -18.79
N GLU A 205 4.02 17.11 -18.69
CA GLU A 205 3.08 18.04 -19.38
C GLU A 205 1.81 18.24 -18.52
#